data_AF-A0A522B0J8-F1
#
_entry.id   AF-A0A522B0J8-F1
#
_cell.length_a   1.000
_cell.length_b   1.000
_cell.length_c   1.000
_cell.angle_alpha   90.00
_cell.angle_beta   90.00
_cell.angle_gamma   90.00
#
_symmetry.space_group_name_H-M   'P 1'
#
loop_
_entity.id
_entity.type
_entity.pdbx_description
1 polymer ?
#
loop_
_entity_poly.entity_id
_entity_poly.type
_entity_poly.pdbx_seq_one_letter_code
_entity_poly.pdbx_strand_id
1 'polypeptide(L)' 'MRAMTYDLGRFIGAQSAIYAAAVAELRGGRKQSHWMWFIFPQVAGLGFSEMSRRFAITSLDEARAYLDDP' A
#
# COMPACT_ATOMS: atom_id res chain seq x y z
N MET A 1 22.79 -3.83 11.31
CA MET A 1 22.04 -2.96 10.38
C MET A 1 20.83 -2.46 11.15
N ARG A 2 20.64 -1.15 11.32
CA ARG A 2 19.55 -0.60 12.14
C ARG A 2 18.22 -1.00 11.50
N ALA A 3 17.35 -1.67 12.25
CA ALA A 3 15.95 -1.81 11.87
C ALA A 3 15.36 -0.39 11.82
N MET A 4 15.25 0.19 10.64
CA MET A 4 14.39 1.35 10.46
C MET A 4 12.97 0.83 10.50
N THR A 5 12.27 1.11 11.58
CA THR A 5 10.85 0.79 11.70
C THR A 5 10.09 1.70 10.74
N TYR A 6 9.76 1.20 9.56
CA TYR A 6 8.81 1.87 8.67
C TYR A 6 7.43 1.86 9.32
N ASP A 7 6.67 2.95 9.16
CA ASP A 7 5.28 2.99 9.63
C ASP A 7 4.38 2.20 8.66
N LEU A 8 4.43 0.88 8.74
CA LEU A 8 3.60 0.01 7.90
C LEU A 8 2.14 -0.03 8.37
N GLY A 9 1.87 0.43 9.59
CA GLY A 9 0.51 0.53 10.16
C GLY A 9 -0.42 1.40 9.31
N ARG A 10 0.12 2.39 8.58
CA ARG A 10 -0.66 3.18 7.63
C ARG A 10 -1.34 2.31 6.56
N PHE A 11 -0.66 1.30 6.04
CA PHE A 11 -1.22 0.39 5.05
C PHE A 11 -2.27 -0.51 5.67
N ILE A 12 -1.95 -1.19 6.77
CA ILE A 12 -2.88 -2.10 7.46
C ILE A 12 -4.18 -1.39 7.82
N GLY A 13 -4.09 -0.18 8.38
CA GLY A 13 -5.26 0.61 8.74
C GLY A 13 -6.17 0.89 7.53
N ALA A 14 -5.59 1.31 6.41
CA ALA A 14 -6.36 1.58 5.19
C ALA A 14 -6.93 0.32 4.53
N GLN A 15 -6.18 -0.79 4.57
CA GLN A 15 -6.59 -2.07 4.00
C GLN A 15 -7.73 -2.71 4.80
N SER A 16 -7.71 -2.61 6.13
CA SER A 16 -8.66 -3.29 7.03
C SER A 16 -10.13 -3.09 6.65
N ALA A 17 -10.50 -1.89 6.20
CA ALA A 17 -11.88 -1.54 5.85
C ALA A 17 -12.31 -1.98 4.42
N ILE A 18 -11.36 -2.26 3.52
CA ILE A 18 -11.64 -2.41 2.08
C ILE A 18 -11.04 -3.66 1.44
N TYR A 19 -10.20 -4.42 2.16
CA TYR A 19 -9.47 -5.57 1.62
C TYR A 19 -10.41 -6.61 1.00
N ALA A 20 -11.50 -6.95 1.69
CA ALA A 20 -12.48 -7.92 1.17
C ALA A 20 -13.11 -7.46 -0.15
N ALA A 21 -13.43 -6.16 -0.27
CA ALA A 21 -13.96 -5.58 -1.50
C ALA A 21 -12.90 -5.56 -2.61
N ALA A 22 -11.65 -5.20 -2.30
CA ALA A 22 -10.55 -5.22 -3.25
C ALA A 22 -10.32 -6.63 -3.83
N VAL A 23 -10.34 -7.67 -2.98
CA VAL A 23 -10.23 -9.07 -3.41
C VAL A 23 -11.40 -9.48 -4.30
N ALA A 24 -12.63 -9.10 -3.95
CA ALA A 24 -13.81 -9.39 -4.77
C ALA A 24 -13.72 -8.72 -6.15
N GLU A 25 -13.30 -7.45 -6.20
CA GLU A 25 -13.11 -6.70 -7.45
C GLU A 25 -12.00 -7.29 -8.33
N LEU A 26 -10.88 -7.71 -7.72
CA LEU A 26 -9.80 -8.39 -8.43
C LEU A 26 -10.26 -9.74 -9.01
N ARG A 27 -10.97 -10.55 -8.23
CA ARG A 27 -11.56 -11.82 -8.71
C ARG A 27 -12.61 -11.61 -9.79
N GLY A 28 -13.35 -10.50 -9.71
CA GLY A 28 -14.30 -10.07 -10.73
C GLY A 28 -13.65 -9.42 -11.96
N GLY A 29 -12.32 -9.28 -11.99
CA GLY A 29 -11.58 -8.73 -13.12
C GLY A 29 -11.82 -7.23 -13.38
N ARG A 30 -12.44 -6.51 -12.45
CA ARG A 30 -12.75 -5.09 -12.60
C ARG A 30 -12.68 -4.36 -11.27
N LYS A 31 -11.69 -3.47 -11.15
CA LYS A 31 -11.57 -2.50 -10.07
C LYS A 31 -12.67 -1.44 -10.16
N GLN A 32 -13.29 -1.13 -9.03
CA GLN A 32 -14.39 -0.19 -8.88
C GLN A 32 -14.13 0.80 -7.73
N SER A 33 -13.52 0.35 -6.63
CA SER A 33 -13.31 1.16 -5.44
C SER A 33 -11.89 1.76 -5.34
N HIS A 34 -11.69 2.65 -4.38
CA HIS A 34 -10.45 3.43 -4.21
C HIS A 34 -9.44 2.76 -3.27
N TRP A 35 -8.69 1.78 -3.77
CA TRP A 35 -7.72 1.03 -2.95
C TRP A 35 -6.31 0.87 -3.54
N MET A 36 -6.05 1.40 -4.75
CA MET A 36 -4.79 1.13 -5.46
C MET A 36 -3.56 1.55 -4.65
N TRP A 37 -3.60 2.74 -4.03
CA TRP A 37 -2.43 3.32 -3.37
C TRP A 37 -1.87 2.49 -2.22
N PHE A 38 -2.71 1.70 -1.54
CA PHE A 38 -2.33 0.97 -0.33
C PHE A 38 -2.48 -0.54 -0.45
N ILE A 39 -3.05 -1.07 -1.54
CA ILE A 39 -2.99 -2.50 -1.90
C ILE A 39 -1.82 -2.78 -2.87
N PHE A 40 -1.56 -1.88 -3.81
CA PHE A 40 -0.41 -1.93 -4.72
C PHE A 40 0.32 -0.58 -4.70
N PRO A 41 1.05 -0.28 -3.61
CA PRO A 41 1.73 0.99 -3.46
C PRO A 41 2.85 1.15 -4.49
N GLN A 42 3.10 2.41 -4.87
CA GLN A 42 4.14 2.78 -5.81
C GLN A 42 5.32 3.46 -5.11
N VAL A 43 6.48 3.53 -5.76
CA VAL A 43 7.63 4.26 -5.21
C VAL A 43 7.36 5.77 -5.19
N ALA A 44 7.93 6.44 -4.19
CA ALA A 44 7.81 7.88 -4.01
C ALA A 44 8.25 8.65 -5.27
N GLY A 45 7.48 9.68 -5.64
CA GLY A 45 7.74 10.53 -6.79
C GLY A 45 7.02 10.11 -8.08
N LEU A 46 6.43 8.92 -8.16
CA LEU A 46 5.65 8.52 -9.34
C LEU A 46 4.25 9.16 -9.40
N GLY A 47 3.60 9.30 -8.24
CA GLY A 47 2.28 9.89 -8.12
C GLY A 47 2.29 11.21 -7.35
N PHE A 48 1.49 12.17 -7.80
CA PHE A 48 1.45 13.52 -7.21
C PHE A 48 0.24 13.78 -6.32
N SER A 49 -0.76 12.90 -6.32
CA SER A 49 -1.93 13.05 -5.43
C SER A 49 -1.54 12.86 -3.96
N GLU A 50 -2.31 13.44 -3.05
CA GLU A 50 -2.08 13.30 -1.60
C GLU A 50 -2.01 11.83 -1.17
N MET A 51 -2.94 11.01 -1.66
CA MET A 51 -2.96 9.57 -1.38
C MET A 51 -1.74 8.85 -1.95
N SER A 52 -1.26 9.25 -3.14
CA SER A 52 -0.05 8.68 -3.74
C SER A 52 1.20 8.99 -2.91
N ARG A 53 1.28 10.18 -2.31
CA ARG A 53 2.38 10.58 -1.43
C ARG A 53 2.30 9.89 -0.07
N ARG A 54 1.09 9.81 0.51
CA ARG A 54 0.83 9.19 1.83
C ARG A 54 1.20 7.70 1.85
N PHE A 55 0.89 6.98 0.78
CA PHE A 55 1.14 5.54 0.68
C PHE A 55 2.32 5.18 -0.22
N ALA A 56 3.18 6.16 -0.55
CA ALA A 56 4.39 5.88 -1.29
C ALA A 56 5.34 4.99 -0.49
N ILE A 57 6.02 4.09 -1.20
CA ILE A 57 7.21 3.39 -0.72
C ILE A 57 8.42 4.28 -0.97
N THR A 58 9.16 4.63 0.08
CA THR A 58 10.22 5.64 0.06
C THR A 58 11.59 5.06 -0.25
N SER A 59 11.78 3.75 -0.13
CA SER A 59 13.06 3.07 -0.34
C SER A 59 12.88 1.59 -0.64
N LEU A 60 13.94 0.96 -1.16
CA LEU A 60 13.97 -0.49 -1.36
C LEU A 60 13.83 -1.27 -0.04
N ASP A 61 14.40 -0.74 1.05
CA ASP A 61 14.30 -1.37 2.37
C ASP A 61 12.88 -1.28 2.94
N GLU A 62 12.15 -0.20 2.66
CA GLU A 62 10.71 -0.12 2.98
C GLU A 62 9.90 -1.10 2.15
N ALA A 63 10.23 -1.25 0.85
CA ALA A 63 9.56 -2.22 -0.01
C ALA A 63 9.74 -3.65 0.53
N ARG A 64 10.95 -4.00 1.00
CA ARG A 64 11.23 -5.29 1.63
C ARG A 64 10.43 -5.45 2.92
N ALA A 65 10.45 -4.45 3.79
CA ALA A 65 9.68 -4.48 5.02
C ALA A 65 8.17 -4.63 4.77
N TYR A 66 7.62 -3.97 3.74
CA TYR A 66 6.22 -4.11 3.33
C TYR A 66 5.89 -5.53 2.84
N LEU A 67 6.83 -6.23 2.20
CA LEU A 67 6.65 -7.61 1.76
C LEU A 67 6.78 -8.63 2.90
N ASP A 68 7.60 -8.31 3.90
CA ASP A 68 7.86 -9.16 5.07
C ASP A 68 6.81 -8.96 6.19
N ASP A 69 5.91 -7.99 6.05
CA ASP A 69 4.84 -7.71 7.01
C ASP A 69 3.73 -8.78 6.92
N PRO A 70 3.35 -9.41 8.06
CA PRO A 70 2.46 -10.58 8.09
C PRO A 70 0.97 -10.30 7.82
#